data_AF-A0A941XCT2-F1
#
_entry.id   AF-A0A941XCT2-F1
#
_cell.length_a   1.000
_cell.length_b   1.000
_cell.length_c   1.000
_cell.angle_alpha   90.00
_cell.angle_beta   90.00
_cell.angle_gamma   90.00
#
_symmetry.space_group_name_H-M   'P 1'
#
loop_
_entity.id
_entity.type
_entity.pdbx_description
1 polymer ?
#
loop_
_entity_poly.entity_id
_entity_poly.type
_entity_poly.pdbx_seq_one_letter_code
_entity_poly.pdbx_strand_id
1 'polypeptide(L)'
;MSTNRKIFVVYGHDETAKLQLEALLRRWDLTPIILDQQASAGQTIIEKLEEYSKDVGYAIVLATPDDEGKAKTESSLKSRVRQNVVLELGMFLAKLGRERVAILLKEAPDFERPSDIQGLLYIPFQNKVDDVSLSLIRELSRQGYTIDTSRV
;
A
#
# COMPACT_ATOMS: atom_id res chain seq x y z
N MET A 1 -17.58 -7.10 19.48
CA MET A 1 -16.18 -7.22 19.02
C MET A 1 -15.85 -5.97 18.25
N SER A 2 -14.85 -5.19 18.68
CA SER A 2 -14.42 -3.99 17.95
C SER A 2 -13.87 -4.44 16.59
N THR A 3 -14.46 -3.96 15.49
CA THR A 3 -13.93 -4.23 14.15
C THR A 3 -12.59 -3.50 14.03
N ASN A 4 -11.52 -4.23 13.71
CA ASN A 4 -10.19 -3.63 13.57
C ASN A 4 -10.21 -2.65 12.38
N ARG A 5 -10.21 -1.34 12.66
CA ARG A 5 -10.23 -0.28 11.64
C ARG A 5 -8.83 0.22 11.25
N LYS A 6 -7.76 -0.38 11.79
CA LYS A 6 -6.38 -0.02 11.45
C LYS A 6 -6.03 -0.58 10.07
N ILE A 7 -5.46 0.28 9.23
CA ILE A 7 -4.96 -0.06 7.89
C ILE A 7 -3.49 0.35 7.83
N PHE A 8 -2.59 -0.58 7.52
CA PHE A 8 -1.19 -0.21 7.32
C PHE A 8 -1.02 0.37 5.91
N VAL A 9 -0.32 1.49 5.80
CA VAL A 9 -0.02 2.11 4.51
C VAL A 9 1.47 2.02 4.25
N VAL A 10 1.82 1.28 3.21
CA VAL A 10 3.18 1.19 2.68
C VAL A 10 3.28 2.15 1.49
N TYR A 11 4.33 2.96 1.45
CA TYR A 11 4.54 3.93 0.38
C TYR A 11 6.04 4.22 0.25
N GLY A 12 6.46 4.74 -0.90
CA GLY A 12 7.85 5.14 -1.12
C GLY A 12 8.02 6.66 -1.07
N HIS A 13 8.29 7.32 -2.19
CA HIS A 13 8.61 8.74 -2.24
C HIS A 13 7.46 9.65 -2.72
N ASP A 14 6.38 9.09 -3.26
CA ASP A 14 5.22 9.87 -3.69
C ASP A 14 4.38 10.36 -2.48
N GLU A 15 4.85 11.44 -1.86
CA GLU A 15 4.18 12.11 -0.73
C GLU A 15 2.76 12.58 -1.08
N THR A 16 2.51 12.94 -2.34
CA THR A 16 1.17 13.39 -2.76
C THR A 16 0.19 12.24 -2.75
N ALA A 17 0.56 11.09 -3.32
CA ALA A 17 -0.26 9.89 -3.29
C ALA A 17 -0.47 9.39 -1.85
N LYS A 18 0.56 9.45 -1.00
CA LYS A 18 0.45 9.13 0.44
C LYS A 18 -0.61 9.97 1.13
N LEU A 19 -0.52 11.29 1.01
CA LEU A 19 -1.46 12.22 1.67
C LEU A 19 -2.89 12.05 1.16
N GLN A 20 -3.07 11.83 -0.14
CA GLN A 20 -4.39 11.54 -0.72
C GLN A 20 -4.98 10.25 -0.16
N LEU A 21 -4.19 9.18 -0.09
CA LEU A 21 -4.64 7.90 0.49
C LEU A 21 -4.96 8.05 1.97
N GLU A 22 -4.13 8.75 2.75
CA GLU A 22 -4.36 8.98 4.16
C GLU A 22 -5.70 9.72 4.39
N ALA A 23 -5.93 10.80 3.63
CA ALA A 23 -7.16 11.57 3.71
C ALA A 23 -8.40 10.73 3.32
N LEU A 24 -8.28 9.90 2.28
CA LEU A 24 -9.32 8.98 1.83
C LEU A 24 -9.70 7.97 2.92
N LEU A 25 -8.70 7.32 3.54
CA LEU A 25 -8.93 6.34 4.61
C LEU A 25 -9.57 7.00 5.84
N ARG A 26 -9.11 8.18 6.24
CA ARG A 26 -9.71 8.92 7.36
C ARG A 26 -11.15 9.34 7.07
N ARG A 27 -11.47 9.74 5.83
CA ARG A 27 -12.84 10.05 5.39
C ARG A 27 -13.79 8.86 5.58
N TRP A 28 -13.28 7.64 5.41
CA TRP A 28 -13.99 6.38 5.63
C TRP A 28 -13.96 5.86 7.07
N ASP A 29 -13.56 6.70 8.02
CA ASP A 29 -13.44 6.35 9.44
C ASP A 29 -12.46 5.17 9.68
N LEU A 30 -11.43 5.05 8.84
CA LEU A 30 -10.34 4.10 9.02
C LEU A 30 -9.13 4.79 9.67
N THR A 31 -8.31 4.02 10.36
CA THR A 31 -7.11 4.50 11.05
C THR A 31 -5.88 4.10 10.23
N PRO A 32 -5.31 4.99 9.40
CA PRO A 32 -4.07 4.70 8.70
C PRO A 32 -2.90 4.64 9.68
N ILE A 33 -2.09 3.59 9.55
CA ILE A 33 -0.81 3.42 10.26
C ILE A 33 0.29 3.60 9.23
N ILE A 34 1.06 4.69 9.39
CA ILE A 34 2.15 5.07 8.50
C ILE A 34 3.44 5.11 9.32
N LEU A 35 4.46 4.36 8.87
CA LEU A 35 5.63 4.02 9.69
C LEU A 35 6.53 5.23 10.03
N ASP A 36 6.66 6.19 9.11
CA ASP A 36 7.45 7.43 9.28
C ASP A 36 6.85 8.36 10.35
N GLN A 37 5.53 8.29 10.54
CA GLN A 37 4.78 9.05 11.55
C GLN A 37 4.85 8.40 12.94
N GLN A 38 5.39 7.18 13.06
CA GLN A 38 5.47 6.47 14.34
C GLN A 38 6.76 6.77 15.10
N ALA A 39 6.68 6.76 16.43
CA ALA A 39 7.85 6.93 17.29
C ALA A 39 8.91 5.86 17.01
N SER A 40 10.18 6.27 16.87
CA SER A 40 11.26 5.34 16.56
C SER A 40 11.74 4.52 17.75
N ALA A 41 11.63 5.03 18.98
CA ALA A 41 11.98 4.32 20.22
C ALA A 41 13.36 3.61 20.24
N GLY A 42 14.32 4.05 19.41
CA GLY A 42 15.63 3.39 19.24
C GLY A 42 15.61 2.10 18.41
N GLN A 43 14.45 1.74 17.86
CA GLN A 43 14.24 0.54 17.05
C GLN A 43 14.78 0.73 15.63
N THR A 44 15.22 -0.39 15.05
CA THR A 44 15.44 -0.52 13.62
C THR A 44 14.13 -0.43 12.86
N ILE A 45 14.20 -0.14 11.55
CA ILE A 45 13.02 -0.04 10.69
C ILE A 45 12.21 -1.34 10.71
N ILE A 46 12.88 -2.50 10.69
CA ILE A 46 12.21 -3.80 10.70
C ILE A 46 11.45 -4.05 12.01
N GLU A 47 12.04 -3.72 13.16
CA GLU A 47 11.39 -3.87 14.47
C GLU A 47 10.16 -2.97 14.60
N LYS A 48 10.25 -1.70 14.15
CA LYS A 48 9.08 -0.81 14.12
C LYS A 48 7.96 -1.44 13.30
N LEU A 49 8.27 -1.92 12.11
CA LEU A 49 7.24 -2.43 11.23
C LEU A 49 6.68 -3.79 11.68
N GLU A 50 7.46 -4.62 12.37
CA GLU A 50 6.94 -5.78 13.10
C GLU A 50 5.99 -5.37 14.24
N GLU A 51 6.33 -4.34 15.02
CA GLU A 51 5.49 -3.83 16.11
C GLU A 51 4.17 -3.27 15.59
N TYR A 52 4.23 -2.29 14.69
CA TYR A 52 3.06 -1.57 14.20
C TYR A 52 2.18 -2.41 13.26
N SER A 53 2.66 -3.56 12.78
CA SER A 53 1.85 -4.50 12.01
C SER A 53 1.07 -5.51 12.88
N LYS A 54 1.35 -5.65 14.20
CA LYS A 54 0.67 -6.63 15.08
C LYS A 54 -0.84 -6.47 15.12
N ASP A 55 -1.29 -5.22 15.18
CA ASP A 55 -2.71 -4.89 15.34
C ASP A 55 -3.40 -4.49 14.04
N VAL A 56 -2.84 -4.83 12.88
CA VAL A 56 -3.41 -4.44 11.59
C VAL A 56 -4.12 -5.62 10.92
N GLY A 57 -5.34 -5.39 10.42
CA GLY A 57 -6.14 -6.40 9.72
C GLY A 57 -6.11 -6.31 8.19
N TYR A 58 -5.46 -5.27 7.64
CA TYR A 58 -5.38 -5.00 6.20
C TYR A 58 -4.21 -4.06 5.88
N ALA A 59 -3.51 -4.27 4.76
CA ALA A 59 -2.46 -3.38 4.28
C ALA A 59 -2.77 -2.84 2.89
N ILE A 60 -2.40 -1.60 2.64
CA ILE A 60 -2.48 -0.94 1.33
C ILE A 60 -1.07 -0.50 0.94
N VAL A 61 -0.63 -0.93 -0.23
CA VAL A 61 0.70 -0.62 -0.77
C VAL A 61 0.56 0.34 -1.94
N LEU A 62 1.14 1.54 -1.81
CA LEU A 62 1.31 2.50 -2.90
C LEU A 62 2.54 2.10 -3.73
N ALA A 63 2.30 1.48 -4.87
CA ALA A 63 3.34 1.11 -5.84
C ALA A 63 3.53 2.25 -6.85
N THR A 64 4.44 3.17 -6.54
CA THR A 64 4.78 4.34 -7.35
C THR A 64 6.15 4.21 -8.03
N PRO A 65 6.40 4.91 -9.16
CA PRO A 65 7.66 4.90 -9.89
C PRO A 65 8.74 5.76 -9.23
N ASP A 66 9.16 5.35 -8.04
CA ASP A 66 10.08 6.14 -7.21
C ASP A 66 11.55 5.96 -7.60
N ASP A 67 11.92 4.75 -8.04
CA ASP A 67 13.29 4.38 -8.39
C ASP A 67 13.39 4.01 -9.88
N GLU A 68 14.61 3.99 -10.41
CA GLU A 68 14.92 3.38 -11.71
C GLU A 68 15.81 2.14 -11.55
N GLY A 69 15.67 1.19 -12.46
CA GLY A 69 16.45 -0.05 -12.47
C GLY A 69 16.28 -0.83 -13.75
N LYS A 70 17.01 -1.95 -13.85
CA LYS A 70 16.87 -2.90 -14.94
C LYS A 70 17.47 -4.25 -14.58
N ALA A 71 17.02 -5.31 -15.24
CA ALA A 71 17.73 -6.58 -15.20
C ALA A 71 19.09 -6.46 -15.91
N LYS A 72 20.06 -7.31 -15.54
CA LYS A 72 21.39 -7.33 -16.20
C LYS A 72 21.30 -7.65 -17.70
N THR A 73 20.23 -8.33 -18.12
CA THR A 73 19.93 -8.69 -19.51
C THR A 73 19.30 -7.55 -20.32
N GLU A 74 18.90 -6.46 -19.68
CA GLU A 74 18.22 -5.34 -20.32
C GLU A 74 19.18 -4.17 -20.60
N SER A 75 18.90 -3.44 -21.67
CA SER A 75 19.72 -2.31 -22.10
C SER A 75 19.28 -0.99 -21.45
N SER A 76 17.97 -0.72 -21.40
CA SER A 76 17.39 0.51 -20.87
C SER A 76 17.03 0.41 -19.39
N LEU A 77 17.11 1.54 -18.68
CA LEU A 77 16.50 1.69 -17.36
C LEU A 77 14.97 1.77 -17.50
N LYS A 78 14.29 1.29 -16.47
CA LYS A 78 12.84 1.31 -16.29
C LYS A 78 12.54 1.91 -14.94
N SER A 79 11.46 2.67 -14.85
CA SER A 79 10.95 3.08 -13.54
C SER A 79 10.42 1.85 -12.79
N ARG A 80 10.55 1.82 -11.47
CA ARG A 80 10.14 0.70 -10.63
C ARG A 80 9.74 1.15 -9.23
N VAL A 81 9.04 0.26 -8.53
CA VAL A 81 8.71 0.45 -7.11
C VAL A 81 10.00 0.46 -6.28
N ARG A 82 10.05 1.32 -5.26
CA ARG A 82 11.16 1.37 -4.31
C ARG A 82 11.39 0.03 -3.62
N GLN A 83 12.65 -0.36 -3.45
CA GLN A 83 12.98 -1.69 -2.89
C GLN A 83 12.41 -1.94 -1.49
N ASN A 84 12.41 -0.92 -0.63
CA ASN A 84 11.81 -1.02 0.71
C ASN A 84 10.32 -1.34 0.63
N VAL A 85 9.58 -0.67 -0.27
CA VAL A 85 8.16 -0.93 -0.49
C VAL A 85 7.91 -2.37 -0.93
N VAL A 86 8.79 -2.93 -1.78
CA VAL A 86 8.72 -4.34 -2.20
C VAL A 86 8.96 -5.30 -1.02
N LEU A 87 9.91 -5.01 -0.14
CA LEU A 87 10.17 -5.79 1.07
C LEU A 87 8.95 -5.78 2.00
N GLU A 88 8.39 -4.59 2.26
CA GLU A 88 7.22 -4.41 3.12
C GLU A 88 5.99 -5.13 2.55
N LEU A 89 5.77 -5.05 1.23
CA LEU A 89 4.75 -5.82 0.53
C LEU A 89 4.91 -7.32 0.79
N GLY A 90 6.12 -7.87 0.58
CA GLY A 90 6.40 -9.28 0.82
C GLY A 90 6.08 -9.71 2.25
N MET A 91 6.43 -8.88 3.23
CA MET A 91 6.15 -9.15 4.64
C MET A 91 4.64 -9.11 4.94
N PHE A 92 3.89 -8.13 4.42
CA PHE A 92 2.44 -8.08 4.62
C PHE A 92 1.71 -9.23 3.93
N LEU A 93 2.18 -9.67 2.76
CA LEU A 93 1.64 -10.87 2.10
C LEU A 93 1.85 -12.12 2.95
N ALA A 94 3.04 -12.28 3.54
CA ALA A 94 3.33 -13.40 4.43
C ALA A 94 2.49 -13.35 5.73
N LYS A 95 2.26 -12.15 6.27
CA LYS A 95 1.56 -11.95 7.55
C LYS A 95 0.03 -12.01 7.43
N LEU A 96 -0.54 -11.31 6.45
CA LEU A 96 -1.99 -11.09 6.33
C LEU A 96 -2.67 -11.97 5.28
N GLY A 97 -1.89 -12.58 4.39
CA GLY A 97 -2.42 -13.24 3.20
C GLY A 97 -2.75 -12.26 2.08
N ARG A 98 -2.94 -12.80 0.88
CA ARG A 98 -3.15 -12.02 -0.36
C ARG A 98 -4.46 -11.22 -0.36
N GLU A 99 -5.46 -11.71 0.34
CA GLU A 99 -6.82 -11.17 0.38
C GLU A 99 -6.98 -9.95 1.30
N ARG A 100 -5.97 -9.68 2.12
CA ARG A 100 -5.90 -8.54 3.05
C ARG A 100 -4.80 -7.55 2.67
N VAL A 101 -4.33 -7.60 1.44
CA VAL A 101 -3.34 -6.68 0.89
C VAL A 101 -3.85 -6.14 -0.46
N ALA A 102 -4.01 -4.81 -0.55
CA ALA A 102 -4.30 -4.14 -1.81
C ALA A 102 -3.05 -3.42 -2.33
N ILE A 103 -2.80 -3.51 -3.64
CA ILE A 103 -1.71 -2.78 -4.29
C ILE A 103 -2.33 -1.70 -5.18
N LEU A 104 -2.12 -0.44 -4.82
CA LEU A 104 -2.49 0.71 -5.64
C LEU A 104 -1.31 1.04 -6.55
N LEU A 105 -1.51 0.87 -7.85
CA LEU A 105 -0.45 0.96 -8.84
C LEU A 105 -0.54 2.27 -9.59
N LYS A 106 0.47 3.13 -9.47
CA LYS A 106 0.52 4.35 -10.29
C LYS A 106 0.94 3.96 -11.71
N GLU A 107 0.13 4.31 -12.69
CA GLU A 107 0.44 4.04 -14.09
C GLU A 107 1.56 4.98 -14.56
N ALA A 108 2.60 4.39 -15.16
CA ALA A 108 3.73 5.12 -15.72
C ALA A 108 4.27 4.39 -16.97
N PRO A 109 4.82 5.11 -17.95
CA PRO A 109 5.50 4.51 -19.09
C PRO A 109 6.68 3.64 -18.64
N ASP A 110 6.87 2.50 -19.31
CA ASP A 110 8.00 1.58 -19.07
C ASP A 110 8.16 1.16 -17.60
N PHE A 111 7.05 1.10 -16.84
CA PHE A 111 7.06 0.75 -15.44
C PHE A 111 7.26 -0.75 -15.21
N GLU A 112 8.36 -1.11 -14.56
CA GLU A 112 8.67 -2.47 -14.12
C GLU A 112 7.78 -2.83 -12.91
N ARG A 113 6.75 -3.62 -13.18
CA ARG A 113 5.91 -4.21 -12.13
C ARG A 113 6.65 -5.39 -11.50
N PRO A 114 6.56 -5.62 -10.18
CA PRO A 114 7.21 -6.78 -9.57
C PRO A 114 6.60 -8.06 -10.17
N SER A 115 7.45 -8.91 -10.76
CA SER A 115 7.04 -10.06 -11.59
C SER A 115 6.38 -11.18 -10.79
N ASP A 116 6.84 -11.42 -9.56
CA ASP A 116 6.48 -12.57 -8.73
C ASP A 116 5.15 -12.44 -7.96
N ILE A 117 4.40 -11.38 -8.23
CA ILE A 117 3.08 -11.10 -7.64
C ILE A 117 1.96 -11.20 -8.68
N GLN A 118 2.18 -11.98 -9.75
CA GLN A 118 1.14 -12.44 -10.65
C GLN A 118 0.03 -13.15 -9.86
N GLY A 119 -1.15 -12.53 -9.78
CA GLY A 119 -2.31 -13.02 -9.03
C GLY A 119 -2.77 -12.11 -7.89
N LEU A 120 -2.00 -11.07 -7.54
CA LEU A 120 -2.49 -9.97 -6.71
C LEU A 120 -3.27 -8.96 -7.55
N LEU A 121 -4.35 -8.44 -6.96
CA LEU A 121 -5.14 -7.38 -7.57
C LEU A 121 -4.37 -6.07 -7.51
N TYR A 122 -4.00 -5.55 -8.67
CA TYR A 122 -3.55 -4.18 -8.83
C TYR A 122 -4.74 -3.29 -9.08
N ILE A 123 -4.86 -2.21 -8.30
CA ILE A 123 -5.85 -1.17 -8.54
C ILE A 123 -5.09 0.01 -9.17
N PRO A 124 -5.18 0.20 -10.50
CA PRO A 124 -4.43 1.24 -11.18
C PRO A 124 -4.98 2.62 -10.84
N PHE A 125 -4.11 3.63 -10.78
CA PHE A 125 -4.47 5.04 -10.75
C PHE A 125 -3.47 5.86 -11.55
N GLN A 126 -3.92 7.00 -12.07
CA GLN A 126 -3.11 7.88 -12.91
C GLN A 126 -2.61 9.07 -12.10
N ASN A 127 -3.53 9.97 -11.73
CA ASN A 127 -3.20 11.25 -11.10
C ASN A 127 -3.76 11.41 -9.70
N LYS A 128 -4.87 10.75 -9.37
CA LYS A 128 -5.55 10.88 -8.07
C LYS A 128 -5.82 9.52 -7.48
N VAL A 129 -5.50 9.35 -6.20
CA VAL A 129 -5.86 8.13 -5.46
C VAL A 129 -7.39 7.98 -5.36
N ASP A 130 -8.17 9.06 -5.47
CA ASP A 130 -9.63 8.98 -5.49
C ASP A 130 -10.16 8.05 -6.60
N ASP A 131 -9.42 7.87 -7.70
CA ASP A 131 -9.78 6.97 -8.81
C ASP A 131 -9.91 5.50 -8.33
N VAL A 132 -9.20 5.14 -7.25
CA VAL A 132 -9.22 3.76 -6.70
C VAL A 132 -10.37 3.50 -5.74
N SER A 133 -11.11 4.54 -5.34
CA SER A 133 -12.05 4.52 -4.21
C SER A 133 -13.04 3.37 -4.27
N LEU A 134 -13.75 3.23 -5.40
CA LEU A 134 -14.79 2.21 -5.57
C LEU A 134 -14.21 0.79 -5.52
N SER A 135 -13.05 0.58 -6.14
CA SER A 135 -12.38 -0.72 -6.15
C SER A 135 -11.87 -1.07 -4.75
N LEU A 136 -11.25 -0.11 -4.06
CA LEU A 136 -10.72 -0.32 -2.71
C LEU A 136 -11.84 -0.56 -1.69
N ILE A 137 -12.97 0.15 -1.77
CA ILE A 137 -14.14 -0.10 -0.92
C ILE A 137 -14.67 -1.52 -1.09
N ARG A 138 -14.74 -2.03 -2.33
CA ARG A 138 -15.19 -3.39 -2.61
C ARG A 138 -14.29 -4.43 -1.93
N GLU A 139 -12.97 -4.27 -2.05
CA GLU A 139 -12.01 -5.19 -1.43
C GLU A 139 -12.03 -5.13 0.11
N LEU A 140 -12.09 -3.93 0.68
CA LEU A 140 -12.25 -3.73 2.12
C LEU A 140 -13.55 -4.37 2.64
N SER A 141 -14.67 -4.14 1.94
CA SER A 141 -15.97 -4.70 2.31
C SER A 141 -15.97 -6.23 2.31
N ARG A 142 -15.29 -6.85 1.34
CA ARG A 142 -15.12 -8.31 1.27
C ARG A 142 -14.37 -8.88 2.48
N GLN A 143 -13.50 -8.09 3.10
CA GLN A 143 -12.77 -8.48 4.32
C GLN A 143 -13.47 -8.07 5.63
N GLY A 144 -14.69 -7.55 5.54
CA GLY A 144 -15.52 -7.18 6.70
C GLY A 144 -15.37 -5.73 7.17
N TYR A 145 -14.75 -4.85 6.38
CA TYR A 145 -14.70 -3.42 6.67
C TYR A 145 -15.95 -2.72 6.16
N THR A 146 -16.79 -2.23 7.07
CA THR A 146 -17.95 -1.41 6.70
C THR A 146 -17.50 0.02 6.43
N ILE A 147 -17.68 0.47 5.18
CA ILE A 147 -17.41 1.83 4.72
C ILE A 147 -18.74 2.52 4.44
N ASP A 148 -18.93 3.71 5.02
CA ASP A 148 -20.08 4.55 4.76
C ASP A 148 -19.98 5.14 3.35
N THR A 149 -20.78 4.61 2.43
CA THR A 149 -20.75 5.01 1.01
C THR A 149 -21.28 6.42 0.77
N SER A 150 -21.93 7.06 1.76
CA SER A 150 -22.33 8.47 1.69
C SER A 150 -21.14 9.43 1.81
N ARG A 151 -19.97 8.93 2.23
CA ARG A 151 -18.72 9.70 2.41
C ARG A 151 -17.72 9.52 1.26
N VAL A 152 -18.16 8.92 0.15
CA VAL A 152 -17.31 8.64 -1.03
C VAL A 152 -17.14 9.88 -1.87
#